data_AF-A0A6V8P3A7-F1
#
_entry.id   AF-A0A6V8P3A7-F1
#
_cell.length_a   1.000
_cell.length_b   1.000
_cell.length_c   1.000
_cell.angle_alpha   90.00
_cell.angle_beta   90.00
_cell.angle_gamma   90.00
#
_symmetry.space_group_name_H-M   'P 1'
#
loop_
_entity.id
_entity.type
_entity.pdbx_description
1 polymer ?
#
loop_
_entity_poly.entity_id
_entity_poly.type
_entity_poly.pdbx_seq_one_letter_code
_entity_poly.pdbx_strand_id
1 'polypeptide(L)' 'GLKPLMNMDLRLGEGTGAALGIGIVEASLKILAEMTTFAEAGMAEKKGEADASRSAAHR' A
#
# COMPACT_ATOMS: atom_id res chain seq x y z
N GLY A 1 -4.06 -7.22 22.50
CA GLY A 1 -4.61 -8.05 21.41
C GLY A 1 -4.19 -7.50 20.06
N LEU A 2 -4.49 -8.20 18.97
CA LEU A 2 -4.22 -7.73 17.60
C LEU A 2 -5.40 -6.92 17.05
N LYS A 3 -5.14 -6.02 16.09
CA LYS A 3 -6.19 -5.29 15.35
C LYS A 3 -6.68 -6.16 14.17
N PRO A 4 -7.98 -6.47 14.07
CA PRO A 4 -8.52 -7.22 12.94
C PRO A 4 -8.35 -6.47 11.60
N LEU A 5 -8.06 -7.21 10.52
CA LEU A 5 -8.00 -6.66 9.15
C LEU A 5 -9.38 -6.38 8.56
N MET A 6 -10.39 -7.13 8.98
CA MET A 6 -11.77 -7.03 8.49
C MET A 6 -12.74 -6.94 9.67
N ASN A 7 -13.80 -6.17 9.51
CA ASN A 7 -14.92 -6.12 10.44
C ASN A 7 -16.23 -6.36 9.65
N MET A 8 -16.76 -7.58 9.74
CA MET A 8 -17.88 -8.05 8.93
C MET A 8 -19.04 -8.61 9.76
N ASP A 9 -19.01 -8.43 11.09
CA ASP A 9 -20.01 -8.97 12.03
C ASP A 9 -20.27 -10.49 11.89
N LEU A 10 -19.21 -11.25 11.57
CA LEU A 10 -19.31 -12.70 11.43
C LEU A 10 -19.37 -13.38 12.80
N ARG A 11 -20.27 -14.38 12.91
CA ARG A 11 -20.46 -15.17 14.15
C ARG A 11 -20.52 -16.68 13.93
N LEU A 12 -20.19 -17.15 12.73
CA LEU A 12 -20.22 -18.58 12.40
C LEU A 12 -19.08 -19.34 13.08
N GLY A 13 -17.90 -18.73 13.19
CA GLY A 13 -16.73 -19.38 13.78
C GLY A 13 -16.06 -20.36 12.82
N GLU A 14 -15.53 -21.47 13.34
CA GLU A 14 -14.94 -22.58 12.58
C GLU A 14 -13.81 -22.19 11.61
N GLY A 15 -13.16 -21.04 11.84
CA GLY A 15 -12.09 -20.55 10.97
C GLY A 15 -12.57 -19.88 9.68
N THR A 16 -13.88 -19.63 9.51
CA THR A 16 -14.44 -18.95 8.33
C THR A 16 -13.81 -17.57 8.09
N GLY A 17 -13.56 -16.79 9.15
CA GLY A 17 -12.82 -15.52 9.05
C GLY A 17 -11.36 -15.69 8.62
N ALA A 18 -10.71 -16.80 9.01
CA ALA A 18 -9.35 -17.11 8.57
C ALA A 18 -9.34 -17.51 7.08
N ALA A 19 -10.29 -18.34 6.65
CA ALA A 19 -10.45 -18.73 5.24
C ALA A 19 -10.63 -17.50 4.32
N LEU A 20 -11.44 -16.52 4.73
CA LEU A 20 -11.57 -15.24 4.02
C LEU A 20 -10.26 -14.44 4.01
N GLY A 21 -9.46 -14.53 5.08
CA GLY A 21 -8.18 -13.83 5.20
C GLY A 21 -7.05 -14.41 4.35
N ILE A 22 -7.13 -15.68 3.92
CA ILE A 22 -6.08 -16.34 3.13
C ILE A 22 -5.78 -15.54 1.85
N GLY A 23 -6.81 -15.09 1.12
CA GLY A 23 -6.62 -14.30 -0.09
C GLY A 23 -5.94 -12.95 0.15
N ILE A 24 -6.15 -12.34 1.32
CA ILE A 24 -5.46 -11.09 1.70
C ILE A 24 -3.97 -11.36 1.93
N VAL A 25 -3.63 -12.47 2.57
CA VAL A 25 -2.23 -12.87 2.78
C VAL A 25 -1.55 -13.15 1.44
N GLU A 26 -2.21 -13.90 0.55
CA GLU A 26 -1.70 -14.17 -0.80
C GLU A 26 -1.49 -12.88 -1.61
N ALA A 27 -2.46 -11.96 -1.60
CA ALA A 27 -2.33 -10.67 -2.26
C ALA A 27 -1.16 -9.85 -1.70
N SER A 28 -0.96 -9.87 -0.38
CA SER A 28 0.17 -9.20 0.28
C SER A 28 1.51 -9.78 -0.17
N LEU A 29 1.60 -11.11 -0.29
CA LEU A 29 2.80 -11.78 -0.80
C LEU A 29 3.09 -11.42 -2.26
N LYS A 30 2.06 -11.37 -3.11
CA LYS A 30 2.20 -10.95 -4.51
C LYS A 30 2.66 -9.51 -4.63
N ILE A 31 2.08 -8.60 -3.83
CA ILE A 31 2.54 -7.22 -3.76
C ILE A 31 4.03 -7.16 -3.42
N LEU A 32 4.47 -7.92 -2.42
CA LEU A 32 5.87 -7.93 -2.01
C LEU A 32 6.81 -8.53 -3.07
N ALA A 33 6.38 -9.60 -3.75
CA ALA A 33 7.25 -10.37 -4.64
C ALA A 33 7.21 -9.90 -6.10
N GLU A 34 6.10 -9.32 -6.55
CA GLU A 34 5.82 -9.07 -7.97
C GLU A 34 5.67 -7.58 -8.31
N MET A 35 5.53 -6.67 -7.33
CA MET A 35 5.49 -5.24 -7.64
C MET A 35 6.87 -4.73 -8.06
N THR A 36 6.91 -4.23 -9.29
CA THR A 36 8.03 -3.46 -9.83
C THR A 36 8.20 -2.14 -9.08
N THR A 37 9.44 -1.75 -8.81
CA THR A 37 9.75 -0.46 -8.19
C THR A 37 9.49 0.70 -9.17
N PHE A 38 9.34 1.93 -8.66
CA PHE A 38 9.15 3.10 -9.54
C PHE A 38 10.31 3.31 -10.53
N ALA A 39 11.54 3.03 -10.11
CA ALA A 39 12.71 3.13 -10.97
C ALA A 39 12.67 2.11 -12.11
N GLU A 40 12.34 0.85 -11.80
CA GLU A 40 12.20 -0.23 -12.80
C GLU A 40 10.99 -0.01 -13.72
N ALA A 41 9.92 0.61 -13.22
CA ALA A 41 8.75 1.01 -14.00
C ALA A 41 9.01 2.25 -14.89
N GLY A 42 10.21 2.83 -14.86
CA GLY A 42 10.58 3.99 -15.66
C GLY A 42 9.89 5.29 -15.22
N MET A 43 9.40 5.36 -13.99
CA MET A 43 8.79 6.57 -13.44
C MET A 43 9.89 7.54 -13.02
N ALA A 44 10.02 8.66 -13.72
CA ALA A 44 10.96 9.71 -13.36
C ALA A 44 10.49 10.43 -12.07
N GLU A 45 11.35 10.49 -11.04
CA GLU A 45 11.11 11.38 -9.91
C GLU A 45 11.04 12.82 -10.43
N LYS A 46 9.90 13.49 -10.26
CA LYS A 46 9.77 14.92 -10.54
C LYS A 46 10.49 15.71 -9.44
N LYS A 47 11.82 15.68 -9.46
CA LYS A 47 12.66 16.48 -8.58
C LYS A 47 12.73 17.90 -9.15
N GLY A 48 11.90 18.81 -8.64
CA GLY A 48 12.19 20.25 -8.75
C GLY A 48 11.10 21.18 -9.27
N GLU A 49 9.94 21.26 -8.62
CA GLU A 49 9.02 22.40 -8.84
C GLU A 49 8.65 23.17 -7.57
N ALA A 50 9.02 22.72 -6.37
CA ALA A 50 8.64 23.39 -5.11
C ALA A 50 9.68 24.37 -4.53
N ASP A 51 10.91 24.42 -5.08
CA ASP A 51 12.00 25.25 -4.55
C ASP A 51 12.34 26.48 -5.44
N ALA A 52 12.10 26.40 -6.75
CA ALA A 52 12.32 27.52 -7.67
C ALA A 52 11.33 28.67 -7.48
N SER A 53 10.11 28.39 -6.98
CA SER A 53 9.08 29.43 -6.75
C SER A 53 9.32 30.24 -5.46
N ARG A 54 10.09 29.73 -4.49
CA ARG A 54 10.37 30.46 -3.23
C ARG A 54 11.52 31.46 -3.34
N SER A 55 12.45 31.25 -4.28
CA SER A 55 13.57 32.16 -4.54
C SER A 55 13.17 33.39 -5.37
N ALA A 56 12.12 33.29 -6.18
CA ALA A 56 11.60 34.42 -6.98
C ALA A 56 10.77 35.42 -6.18
N ALA A 57 10.27 35.06 -4.99
CA ALA A 57 9.45 35.95 -4.15
C ALA A 57 10.29 36.88 -3.24
N HIS A 58 11.63 36.77 -3.29
CA HIS A 58 12.54 37.63 -2.52
C HIS A 58 13.53 38.41 -3.41
N ARG A 59 13.15 38.65 -4.67
CA ARG A 59 13.73 39.69 -5.53
C ARG A 59 12.65 40.66 -5.97
#